data_AF-A0A0W8F1E6-F1
#
_entry.id   AF-A0A0W8F1E6-F1
#
_cell.length_a   1.000
_cell.length_b   1.000
_cell.length_c   1.000
_cell.angle_alpha   90.00
_cell.angle_beta   90.00
_cell.angle_gamma   90.00
#
_symmetry.space_group_name_H-M   'P 1'
#
loop_
_entity.id
_entity.type
_entity.pdbx_description
1 polymer ?
#
loop_
_entity_poly.entity_id
_entity_poly.type
_entity_poly.pdbx_seq_one_letter_code
_entity_poly.pdbx_strand_id
1 'polypeptide(L)'
;MFLPGAAVQLEDPVLTTLFSETYGRYLVAFRDKEQLRELPCRIIGEVTSGGLRIHSKGEAVYLSPEQVEFALSSLSRTMRG
;
A
#
# COMPACT_ATOMS: atom_id res chain seq x y z
N MET A 1 -9.96 11.88 10.56
CA MET A 1 -10.20 10.47 10.19
C MET A 1 -8.84 9.77 10.28
N PHE A 2 -8.71 8.66 11.00
CA PHE A 2 -7.42 7.96 11.10
C PHE A 2 -7.22 7.15 9.82
N LEU A 3 -6.34 7.61 8.94
CA LEU A 3 -5.85 6.79 7.84
C LEU A 3 -4.58 6.08 8.31
N PRO A 4 -4.61 4.76 8.56
CA PRO A 4 -3.38 4.02 8.78
C PRO A 4 -2.49 4.21 7.55
N GLY A 5 -1.30 4.74 7.76
CA GLY A 5 -0.25 4.77 6.75
C GLY A 5 0.37 3.39 6.56
N ALA A 6 1.27 3.28 5.59
CA ALA A 6 2.06 2.08 5.39
C ALA A 6 3.45 2.44 4.88
N ALA A 7 4.46 1.69 5.31
CA ALA A 7 5.80 1.75 4.76
C ALA A 7 6.12 0.38 4.15
N VAL A 8 6.30 0.33 2.83
CA VAL A 8 6.49 -0.92 2.09
C VAL A 8 7.75 -0.89 1.23
N GLN A 9 8.37 -2.06 1.09
CA GLN A 9 9.48 -2.34 0.21
C GLN A 9 9.00 -3.24 -0.93
N LEU A 10 9.07 -2.72 -2.16
CA LEU A 10 8.75 -3.48 -3.36
C LEU A 10 10.03 -3.92 -4.05
N GLU A 11 9.93 -5.06 -4.73
CA GLU A 11 10.96 -5.56 -5.64
C GLU A 11 10.48 -5.34 -7.07
N ASP A 12 11.42 -5.33 -8.02
CA ASP A 12 11.17 -4.95 -9.40
C ASP A 12 10.36 -5.97 -10.22
N PRO A 13 9.58 -5.52 -11.22
CA PRO A 13 9.37 -4.14 -11.68
C PRO A 13 8.32 -3.40 -10.84
N VAL A 14 8.66 -2.22 -10.31
CA VAL A 14 7.79 -1.43 -9.40
C VAL A 14 6.42 -1.12 -10.00
N LEU A 15 6.37 -0.67 -11.25
CA LEU A 15 5.11 -0.31 -11.90
C LEU A 15 4.20 -1.52 -12.07
N THR A 16 4.75 -2.65 -12.51
CA THR A 16 3.98 -3.90 -12.61
C THR A 16 3.49 -4.33 -11.24
N THR A 17 4.34 -4.29 -10.22
CA THR A 17 3.97 -4.67 -8.85
C THR A 17 2.88 -3.78 -8.26
N LEU A 18 2.89 -2.47 -8.55
CA LEU A 18 1.91 -1.51 -8.06
C LEU A 18 0.58 -1.56 -8.82
N PHE A 19 0.61 -1.74 -10.14
CA PHE A 19 -0.55 -1.50 -11.01
C PHE A 19 -1.05 -2.74 -11.75
N SER A 20 -0.41 -3.90 -11.60
CA SER A 20 -0.94 -5.13 -12.21
C SER A 20 -2.21 -5.58 -11.48
N GLU A 21 -3.33 -5.60 -12.18
CA GLU A 21 -4.53 -6.30 -11.72
C GLU A 21 -4.36 -7.79 -12.00
N THR A 22 -4.22 -8.58 -10.92
CA THR A 22 -4.15 -10.04 -10.99
C THR A 22 -5.10 -10.61 -9.95
N TYR A 23 -5.79 -11.69 -10.29
CA TYR A 23 -6.73 -12.34 -9.37
C TYR A 23 -6.00 -12.95 -8.17
N GLY A 24 -6.65 -12.91 -7.00
CA GLY A 24 -6.23 -13.66 -5.82
C GLY A 24 -5.09 -13.07 -4.99
N ARG A 25 -4.80 -11.76 -5.10
CA ARG A 25 -3.86 -11.07 -4.22
C ARG A 25 -4.58 -10.26 -3.15
N TYR A 26 -4.18 -10.45 -1.89
CA TYR A 26 -4.74 -9.75 -0.74
C TYR A 26 -3.63 -9.09 0.06
N LEU A 27 -3.91 -7.90 0.58
CA LEU A 27 -3.06 -7.22 1.56
C LEU A 27 -3.67 -7.39 2.94
N VAL A 28 -2.89 -7.91 3.88
CA VAL A 28 -3.33 -8.19 5.25
C VAL A 28 -2.34 -7.57 6.23
N ALA A 29 -2.86 -6.77 7.15
CA ALA A 29 -2.11 -6.34 8.33
C ALA A 29 -2.31 -7.36 9.46
N PHE A 30 -1.22 -7.71 10.14
CA PHE A 30 -1.21 -8.69 11.22
C PHE A 30 -0.41 -8.15 12.40
N ARG A 31 -0.61 -8.72 13.59
CA ARG A 31 0.12 -8.30 14.80
C ARG A 31 1.33 -9.18 15.09
N ASP A 32 1.23 -10.46 14.75
CA ASP A 32 2.26 -11.46 15.01
C ASP A 32 2.55 -12.28 13.75
N LYS A 33 3.83 -12.42 13.41
CA LYS A 33 4.28 -13.20 12.24
C LYS A 33 3.90 -14.67 12.35
N GLU A 34 3.72 -15.19 13.56
CA GLU A 34 3.26 -16.57 13.78
C GLU A 34 1.86 -16.82 13.19
N GLN A 35 1.03 -15.78 13.04
CA GLN A 35 -0.27 -15.87 12.38
C GLN A 35 -0.17 -16.20 10.88
N LEU A 36 1.01 -16.01 10.29
CA LEU A 36 1.28 -16.22 8.87
C LEU A 36 2.14 -17.45 8.57
N ARG A 37 2.54 -18.20 9.59
CA ARG A 37 3.60 -19.23 9.47
C ARG A 37 3.32 -20.30 8.41
N GLU A 38 2.05 -20.61 8.17
CA GLU A 38 1.60 -21.63 7.21
C GLU A 38 1.02 -21.04 5.92
N LEU A 39 0.99 -19.71 5.79
CA LEU A 39 0.41 -19.04 4.63
C LEU A 39 1.51 -18.65 3.64
N PRO A 40 1.39 -19.03 2.35
CA PRO A 40 2.30 -18.57 1.32
C PRO A 40 2.07 -17.07 1.10
N CYS A 41 2.87 -16.27 1.79
CA CYS A 41 2.75 -14.82 1.79
C CYS A 41 4.11 -14.15 1.71
N ARG A 42 4.08 -12.87 1.36
CA ARG A 42 5.25 -12.00 1.36
C ARG A 42 4.98 -10.86 2.32
N ILE A 43 5.87 -10.68 3.29
CA ILE A 43 5.87 -9.48 4.13
C ILE A 43 6.52 -8.36 3.32
N ILE A 44 5.73 -7.36 2.96
CA ILE A 44 6.19 -6.22 2.16
C ILE A 44 6.48 -4.98 3.00
N GLY A 45 6.17 -4.97 4.30
CA GLY A 45 6.36 -3.79 5.13
C GLY A 45 5.50 -3.78 6.38
N GLU A 46 5.18 -2.58 6.85
CA GLU A 46 4.47 -2.33 8.10
C GLU A 46 3.43 -1.22 7.99
N VAL A 47 2.44 -1.25 8.89
CA VAL A 47 1.45 -0.18 9.05
C VAL A 47 2.07 0.94 9.90
N THR A 48 1.88 2.18 9.47
CA THR A 48 2.40 3.37 10.13
C THR A 48 1.29 4.39 10.40
N SER A 49 1.61 5.53 11.03
CA SER A 49 0.65 6.60 11.33
C SER A 49 0.74 7.81 10.39
N GLY A 50 1.46 7.72 9.26
CA GLY A 50 1.90 8.93 8.54
C GLY A 50 1.91 8.82 7.02
N GLY A 51 0.89 8.24 6.39
CA GLY A 51 0.77 8.18 4.93
C GLY A 51 1.44 6.96 4.29
N LEU A 52 1.52 6.94 2.96
CA LEU A 52 2.04 5.80 2.19
C LEU A 52 3.47 6.07 1.72
N ARG A 53 4.42 5.25 2.19
CA ARG A 53 5.82 5.25 1.78
C ARG A 53 6.14 3.97 1.04
N ILE A 54 6.64 4.10 -0.18
CA ILE A 54 7.02 2.98 -1.04
C ILE A 54 8.50 3.11 -1.34
N HIS A 55 9.28 2.10 -0.98
CA HIS A 55 10.69 1.99 -1.31
C HIS A 55 10.91 0.99 -2.44
N SER A 56 11.79 1.32 -3.38
CA SER A 56 12.30 0.40 -4.39
C SER A 56 13.68 0.83 -4.91
N LYS A 57 14.59 -0.13 -5.12
CA LYS A 57 15.96 0.09 -5.61
C LYS A 57 16.73 1.28 -4.98
N GLY A 58 16.46 1.61 -3.71
CA GLY A 58 17.08 2.75 -3.02
C GLY A 58 16.38 4.10 -3.23
N GLU A 59 15.34 4.18 -4.04
CA GLU A 59 14.45 5.33 -4.15
C GLU A 59 13.21 5.16 -3.25
N ALA A 60 12.62 6.29 -2.88
CA ALA A 60 11.43 6.34 -2.05
C ALA A 60 10.39 7.30 -2.63
N VAL A 61 9.16 6.83 -2.75
CA VAL A 61 7.99 7.66 -3.03
C VAL A 61 7.20 7.79 -1.75
N TYR A 62 6.79 9.02 -1.43
CA TYR A 62 5.97 9.34 -0.28
C TYR A 62 4.71 10.06 -0.72
N LEU A 63 3.57 9.55 -0.27
CA LEU A 63 2.26 10.18 -0.42
C LEU A 63 1.74 10.53 0.97
N SER A 64 1.54 11.82 1.21
CA SER A 64 0.97 12.28 2.47
C SER A 64 -0.50 11.85 2.59
N PRO A 65 -1.03 11.74 3.82
CA PRO A 65 -2.45 11.47 4.04
C PRO A 65 -3.35 12.42 3.25
N GLU A 66 -3.03 13.71 3.22
CA GLU A 66 -3.80 14.75 2.53
C GLU A 66 -3.81 14.55 1.01
N GLN A 67 -2.68 14.13 0.42
CA GLN A 67 -2.59 13.83 -1.01
C GLN A 67 -3.44 12.61 -1.39
N VAL A 68 -3.43 11.58 -0.55
CA VAL A 68 -4.25 10.37 -0.76
C VAL A 68 -5.73 10.71 -0.63
N GLU A 69 -6.13 11.42 0.44
CA GLU A 69 -7.50 11.87 0.64
C GLU A 69 -8.00 12.73 -0.52
N PHE A 70 -7.18 13.69 -0.96
CA PHE A 70 -7.51 14.55 -2.09
C PHE A 70 -7.73 13.74 -3.37
N ALA A 71 -6.82 12.83 -3.72
CA ALA A 71 -6.91 12.00 -4.91
C ALA A 71 -8.14 11.07 -4.90
N LEU A 72 -8.48 10.46 -3.76
CA LEU A 72 -9.69 9.64 -3.61
C LEU A 72 -10.97 10.49 -3.74
N SER A 73 -10.93 11.73 -3.25
CA SER A 73 -12.06 12.66 -3.32
C SER A 73 -12.30 13.22 -4.73
N SER A 74 -11.29 13.22 -5.61
CA SER A 74 -11.44 13.71 -6.99
C SER A 74 -12.10 12.65 -7.88
N LEU A 75 -11.69 11.39 -7.77
CA LEU A 75 -12.27 10.27 -8.52
C LEU A 75 -13.77 10.09 -8.26
N SER A 76 -14.18 10.14 -6.98
CA SER A 76 -15.59 10.03 -6.60
C SER A 76 -16.45 11.26 -6.99
N ARG A 77 -15.83 12.43 -7.19
CA ARG A 77 -16.51 13.63 -7.69
C ARG A 77 -16.72 13.59 -9.20
N THR A 78 -15.75 13.08 -9.96
CA THR A 78 -15.87 12.96 -11.42
C THR A 78 -16.88 11.90 -11.86
N MET A 79 -17.11 10.86 -11.05
CA MET A 79 -18.10 9.80 -11.34
C MET A 79 -19.55 10.14 -10.93
N ARG A 80 -19.78 11.25 -10.23
CA ARG A 80 -21.14 11.72 -9.85
C ARG A 80 -21.71 12.75 -10.84
N GLY A 81 -21.05 12.95 -11.98
CA GLY A 81 -21.52 13.78 -13.10
C GLY A 81 -22.33 12.97 -14.10
#